data_AF-A0A0Q5MQA8-F1
#
_entry.id   AF-A0A0Q5MQA8-F1
#
_cell.length_a   1.000
_cell.length_b   1.000
_cell.length_c   1.000
_cell.angle_alpha   90.00
_cell.angle_beta   90.00
_cell.angle_gamma   90.00
#
_symmetry.space_group_name_H-M   'P 1'
#
loop_
_entity.id
_entity.type
_entity.pdbx_description
1 polymer ?
#
loop_
_entity_poly.entity_id
_entity_poly.type
_entity_poly.pdbx_seq_one_letter_code
_entity_poly.pdbx_strand_id
1 'polypeptide(L)' 'MRKNASLELTQETLRSLLDYDAGTGIFHWKVRRHSVAPGSVAGSSDDKGYVRIWVCQRA' A
#
# COMPACT_ATOMS: atom_id res chain seq x y z
N MET A 1 22.97 1.74 16.21
CA MET A 1 22.14 2.64 15.38
C MET A 1 22.42 2.36 13.92
N ARG A 2 21.46 1.82 13.15
CA ARG A 2 21.56 1.81 11.68
C ARG A 2 20.94 3.11 11.17
N LYS A 3 21.67 3.81 10.31
CA LYS A 3 21.18 4.99 9.59
C LYS A 3 20.04 4.52 8.68
N ASN A 4 18.79 4.74 9.08
CA ASN A 4 17.68 4.66 8.14
C ASN A 4 17.77 5.94 7.31
N ALA A 5 18.43 5.85 6.15
CA ALA A 5 18.19 6.80 5.07
C ALA A 5 16.67 6.85 4.91
N SER A 6 16.12 8.05 5.02
CA SER A 6 14.69 8.32 4.98
C SER A 6 14.06 7.58 3.79
N LEU A 7 13.37 6.47 4.10
CA LEU A 7 12.51 5.71 3.19
C LEU A 7 11.28 6.55 2.91
N GLU A 8 11.48 7.69 2.24
CA GLU A 8 10.41 8.58 1.84
C GLU A 8 9.48 7.82 0.89
N LEU A 9 8.22 7.76 1.27
CA LEU A 9 7.19 7.16 0.44
C LEU A 9 6.96 8.09 -0.76
N THR A 10 7.51 7.72 -1.93
CA THR A 10 7.29 8.49 -3.16
C THR A 10 5.98 8.10 -3.83
N GLN A 11 5.37 9.06 -4.56
CA GLN A 11 4.18 8.79 -5.37
C GLN A 11 4.43 7.74 -6.45
N GLU A 12 5.63 7.69 -7.01
CA GLU A 12 6.03 6.67 -7.98
C GLU A 12 6.03 5.27 -7.36
N THR A 13 6.55 5.14 -6.14
CA THR A 13 6.51 3.87 -5.40
C THR A 13 5.08 3.45 -5.07
N LEU A 14 4.20 4.40 -4.72
CA LEU A 14 2.78 4.10 -4.51
C LEU A 14 2.13 3.60 -5.80
N ARG A 15 2.35 4.26 -6.94
CA ARG A 15 1.77 3.87 -8.24
C ARG A 15 2.31 2.55 -8.79
N SER A 16 3.52 2.13 -8.39
CA SER A 16 4.04 0.82 -8.78
C SER A 16 3.39 -0.32 -7.98
N LEU A 17 2.93 -0.05 -6.75
CA LEU A 17 2.36 -1.04 -5.84
C LEU A 17 0.82 -1.07 -5.84
N LEU A 18 0.17 0.08 -6.05
CA LEU A 18 -1.26 0.26 -5.90
C LEU A 18 -1.91 0.78 -7.18
N ASP A 19 -3.11 0.29 -7.44
CA ASP A 19 -4.03 0.80 -8.45
C ASP A 19 -5.18 1.49 -7.74
N TYR A 20 -5.54 2.70 -8.17
CA TYR A 20 -6.64 3.46 -7.58
C TYR A 20 -7.79 3.53 -8.58
N ASP A 21 -8.92 2.94 -8.23
CA ASP A 21 -10.14 3.06 -9.00
C ASP A 21 -10.88 4.34 -8.59
N ALA A 22 -10.85 5.34 -9.46
CA ALA A 22 -11.51 6.62 -9.22
C ALA A 22 -13.04 6.53 -9.21
N GLY A 23 -13.64 5.50 -9.81
CA GLY A 23 -15.09 5.30 -9.82
C GLY A 23 -15.63 4.78 -8.49
N THR A 24 -14.84 3.99 -7.77
CA THR A 24 -15.22 3.39 -6.48
C THR A 24 -14.48 3.99 -5.29
N GLY A 25 -13.37 4.68 -5.52
CA GLY A 25 -12.48 5.19 -4.47
C GLY A 25 -11.62 4.10 -3.81
N ILE A 26 -11.57 2.90 -4.37
CA ILE A 26 -10.90 1.74 -3.78
C ILE A 26 -9.48 1.60 -4.36
N PHE A 27 -8.54 1.29 -3.46
CA PHE A 27 -7.19 0.89 -3.86
C PHE A 27 -7.10 -0.63 -3.99
N HIS A 28 -6.41 -1.12 -5.03
CA HIS A 28 -6.09 -2.53 -5.23
C HIS A 28 -4.58 -2.74 -5.28
N TRP A 29 -4.10 -3.89 -4.81
CA TRP A 29 -2.67 -4.25 -4.93
C TRP A 29 -2.34 -4.64 -6.37
N LYS A 30 -1.41 -3.94 -7.03
CA LYS A 30 -0.91 -4.31 -8.37
C LYS A 30 0.03 -5.50 -8.33
N VAL A 31 0.70 -5.70 -7.20
CA VAL A 31 1.68 -6.76 -6.98
C VAL A 31 1.25 -7.66 -5.83
N ARG A 32 1.78 -8.87 -5.79
CA ARG A 32 1.55 -9.78 -4.67
C ARG A 32 2.21 -9.20 -3.42
N ARG A 33 1.47 -9.17 -2.30
CA ARG A 33 1.99 -8.70 -1.01
C ARG A 33 1.74 -9.73 0.09
N HIS A 34 2.81 -10.38 0.58
CA HIS A 34 2.69 -11.50 1.53
C HIS A 34 1.71 -12.58 1.02
N SER A 35 0.61 -12.79 1.75
CA SER A 35 -0.48 -13.72 1.41
C SER A 35 -1.58 -13.09 0.54
N VAL A 36 -1.49 -11.80 0.21
CA VAL A 36 -2.50 -11.07 -0.57
C VAL A 36 -2.16 -11.15 -2.05
N ALA A 37 -3.12 -11.62 -2.85
CA ALA A 37 -2.99 -11.76 -4.29
C ALA A 37 -3.06 -10.38 -5.00
N PRO A 38 -2.39 -10.22 -6.16
CA PRO A 38 -2.63 -9.08 -7.02
C PRO A 38 -4.12 -8.91 -7.35
N GLY A 39 -4.58 -7.67 -7.49
CA GLY A 39 -5.99 -7.29 -7.69
C GLY A 39 -6.84 -7.26 -6.42
N SER A 40 -6.34 -7.76 -5.29
CA SER A 40 -7.08 -7.69 -4.02
C SER A 40 -7.16 -6.25 -3.51
N VAL A 41 -8.26 -5.92 -2.82
CA VAL A 41 -8.44 -4.62 -2.15
C VAL A 41 -7.29 -4.37 -1.18
N ALA A 42 -6.72 -3.18 -1.25
CA ALA A 42 -5.61 -2.75 -0.41
C ALA A 42 -6.10 -2.15 0.90
N GLY A 43 -5.47 -2.61 1.99
CA GLY A 43 -5.70 -2.13 3.34
C GLY A 43 -6.72 -2.95 4.12
N SER A 44 -6.93 -2.52 5.35
CA SER A 44 -7.91 -3.10 6.27
C SER A 44 -8.52 -1.98 7.10
N SER A 45 -9.78 -2.13 7.51
CA SER A 45 -10.41 -1.22 8.46
C SER A 45 -9.63 -1.18 9.78
N ASP A 46 -9.45 0.00 10.35
CA ASP A 46 -8.99 0.17 11.72
C ASP A 46 -10.15 0.35 12.69
N ASP A 47 -9.81 0.41 13.97
CA ASP A 47 -10.73 0.60 15.11
C ASP A 47 -11.46 1.95 15.10
N LYS A 48 -11.04 2.88 14.23
CA LYS A 48 -11.59 4.23 14.07
C LYS A 48 -12.40 4.39 12.79
N GLY A 49 -12.58 3.31 12.02
CA GLY A 49 -13.34 3.31 10.78
C GLY A 49 -12.58 3.77 9.54
N TYR A 50 -11.25 3.95 9.62
CA TYR A 50 -10.42 4.27 8.47
C TYR A 50 -9.89 3.00 7.80
N VAL A 51 -9.69 3.06 6.48
CA VAL A 51 -8.94 2.01 5.76
C VAL A 51 -7.45 2.33 5.85
N ARG A 52 -6.69 1.48 6.53
CA ARG A 52 -5.25 1.63 6.69
C ARG A 52 -4.50 0.77 5.69
N ILE A 53 -3.66 1.39 4.86
CA ILE A 53 -2.79 0.71 3.91
C ILE A 53 -1.34 0.84 4.37
N TRP A 54 -0.71 -0.29 4.68
CA TRP A 54 0.70 -0.34 5.04
C TRP A 54 1.55 -0.56 3.80
N VAL A 55 2.52 0.32 3.56
CA VAL A 55 3.53 0.13 2.52
C VAL A 55 4.88 0.05 3.23
N CYS A 56 5.44 -1.17 3.31
CA CYS A 56 6.78 -1.39 3.84
C CYS A 56 7.68 -1.66 2.64
N GLN A 57 8.74 -0.87 2.47
CA GLN A 57 9.81 -1.28 1.57
C GLN A 57 10.54 -2.47 2.20
N ARG A 58 10.67 -3.55 1.45
CA ARG A 58 11.49 -4.69 1.85
C ARG A 58 12.94 -4.27 1.61
N ALA A 59 13.74 -4.18 2.67
CA ALA A 59 15.19 -4.05 2.56
C ALA A 59 15.83 -5.39 2.15
#